data_AF-A0AAV5VNL5-F1
#
_entry.id   AF-A0AAV5VNL5-F1
#
_cell.length_a   1.000
_cell.length_b   1.000
_cell.length_c   1.000
_cell.angle_alpha   90.00
_cell.angle_beta   90.00
_cell.angle_gamma   90.00
#
_symmetry.space_group_name_H-M   'P 1'
#
loop_
_entity.id
_entity.type
_entity.pdbx_description
1 polymer ?
#
loop_
_entity_poly.entity_id
_entity_poly.type
_entity_poly.pdbx_seq_one_letter_code
_entity_poly.pdbx_strand_id
1 'polypeptide(L)'
;IMIIISLALLLLPLFDAQDACDECRVHWPGSTCIRGRCRCPPDTLRVSSSSMQWVCLSIKDIITGEIGPPLTCPFPEGAGYKVVYRDPSTSSPLFCDSKHSPGSCPRGYECIRSLGFIGAGDGICCPDRDTLCAQPILDHSDNAETETILRFGFDGIACSSFRWNPQRPSTNSNNFRTREQCEHYCINYFKYKPHLLTYR
;
A
#
# COMPACT_ATOMS: atom_id res chain seq x y z
N ILE A 1 -53.12 31.49 17.08
CA ILE A 1 -51.70 31.36 17.50
C ILE A 1 -51.15 30.14 16.79
N MET A 2 -50.49 30.34 15.65
CA MET A 2 -49.84 29.28 14.88
C MET A 2 -48.47 28.98 15.49
N ILE A 3 -48.23 27.74 15.89
CA ILE A 3 -46.90 27.26 16.28
C ILE A 3 -46.27 26.66 15.03
N ILE A 4 -45.30 27.38 14.47
CA ILE A 4 -44.46 26.93 13.35
C ILE A 4 -43.46 25.93 13.94
N ILE A 5 -43.67 24.64 13.67
CA ILE A 5 -42.67 23.60 13.98
C ILE A 5 -41.63 23.67 12.86
N SER A 6 -40.49 24.32 13.13
CA SER A 6 -39.33 24.30 12.26
C SER A 6 -38.79 22.87 12.17
N LEU A 7 -39.03 22.24 11.02
CA LEU A 7 -38.40 21.00 10.61
C LEU A 7 -36.94 21.30 10.25
N ALA A 8 -36.08 21.45 11.26
CA ALA A 8 -34.64 21.46 11.06
C ALA A 8 -34.21 20.04 10.70
N LEU A 9 -34.14 19.80 9.39
CA LEU A 9 -33.56 18.62 8.77
C LEU A 9 -32.19 18.34 9.42
N LEU A 10 -32.09 17.24 10.15
CA LEU A 10 -30.83 16.65 10.61
C LEU A 10 -30.03 16.16 9.39
N LEU A 11 -29.39 17.07 8.67
CA LEU A 11 -28.34 16.76 7.71
C LEU A 11 -27.03 16.56 8.49
N LEU A 12 -26.87 15.37 9.08
CA LEU A 12 -25.56 14.84 9.49
C LEU A 12 -24.96 14.02 8.33
N PRO A 13 -23.63 13.90 8.22
CA PRO A 13 -22.89 14.27 7.03
C PRO A 13 -22.86 13.15 5.99
N LEU A 14 -23.58 13.32 4.88
CA LEU A 14 -23.30 12.57 3.65
C LEU A 14 -21.98 13.01 2.99
N PHE A 15 -21.43 14.16 3.39
CA PHE A 15 -20.17 14.71 2.86
C PHE A 15 -18.93 13.92 3.32
N ASP A 16 -18.92 13.38 4.54
CA ASP A 16 -17.74 12.71 5.13
C ASP A 16 -17.44 11.34 4.49
N ALA A 17 -18.49 10.59 4.12
CA ALA A 17 -18.35 9.26 3.54
C ALA A 17 -17.89 9.26 2.07
N GLN A 18 -18.13 10.35 1.34
CA GLN A 18 -17.73 10.48 -0.06
C GLN A 18 -16.26 10.92 -0.17
N ASP A 19 -15.82 11.87 0.66
CA ASP A 19 -14.42 12.33 0.69
C ASP A 19 -13.45 11.20 1.10
N ALA A 20 -13.80 10.42 2.13
CA ALA A 20 -13.03 9.23 2.53
C ALA A 20 -12.92 8.18 1.40
N CYS A 21 -13.87 8.17 0.47
CA CYS A 21 -13.91 7.22 -0.65
C CYS A 21 -13.07 7.65 -1.86
N ASP A 22 -12.91 8.95 -2.09
CA ASP A 22 -12.02 9.46 -3.14
C ASP A 22 -10.56 9.26 -2.75
N GLU A 23 -10.22 9.42 -1.47
CA GLU A 23 -8.88 9.13 -0.94
C GLU A 23 -8.46 7.67 -1.16
N CYS A 24 -9.39 6.72 -1.04
CA CYS A 24 -9.08 5.31 -1.24
C CYS A 24 -8.64 4.96 -2.65
N ARG A 25 -9.16 5.64 -3.67
CA ARG A 25 -8.75 5.43 -5.08
C ARG A 25 -7.35 5.97 -5.34
N VAL A 26 -6.96 7.02 -4.60
CA VAL A 26 -5.60 7.56 -4.63
C VAL A 26 -4.63 6.58 -3.95
N HIS A 27 -4.97 6.11 -2.75
CA HIS A 27 -4.16 5.13 -2.02
C HIS A 27 -4.00 3.81 -2.76
N TRP A 28 -5.09 3.30 -3.34
CA TRP A 28 -5.17 2.01 -4.01
C TRP A 28 -5.88 2.18 -5.36
N PRO A 29 -5.13 2.42 -6.44
CA PRO A 29 -5.69 2.59 -7.78
C PRO A 29 -6.57 1.41 -8.19
N GLY A 30 -7.80 1.69 -8.61
CA GLY A 30 -8.80 0.67 -8.95
C GLY A 30 -9.66 0.19 -7.78
N SER A 31 -9.48 0.74 -6.57
CA SER A 31 -10.36 0.46 -5.44
C SER A 31 -11.77 1.04 -5.67
N THR A 32 -12.75 0.49 -4.94
CA THR A 32 -14.14 0.91 -5.03
C THR A 32 -14.69 1.30 -3.67
N CYS A 33 -15.66 2.20 -3.66
CA CYS A 33 -16.39 2.62 -2.46
C CYS A 33 -17.76 1.98 -2.45
N ILE A 34 -18.08 1.25 -1.37
CA ILE A 34 -19.40 0.64 -1.19
C ILE A 34 -19.91 1.03 0.20
N ARG A 35 -20.96 1.86 0.23
CA ARG A 35 -21.58 2.36 1.47
C ARG A 35 -20.58 3.04 2.42
N GLY A 36 -19.72 3.92 1.89
CA GLY A 36 -18.69 4.62 2.67
C GLY A 36 -17.52 3.76 3.14
N ARG A 37 -17.40 2.52 2.63
CA ARG A 37 -16.28 1.63 2.96
C ARG A 37 -15.48 1.30 1.71
N CYS A 38 -14.17 1.51 1.81
CA CYS A 38 -13.24 1.21 0.75
C CYS A 38 -13.03 -0.30 0.60
N ARG A 39 -13.07 -0.76 -0.64
CA ARG A 39 -12.77 -2.11 -1.04
C ARG A 39 -11.57 -2.09 -1.97
N CYS A 40 -10.61 -2.94 -1.65
CA CYS A 40 -9.42 -3.13 -2.48
C CYS A 40 -9.80 -3.53 -3.93
N PRO A 41 -8.94 -3.21 -4.91
CA PRO A 41 -9.14 -3.61 -6.30
C PRO A 41 -9.34 -5.13 -6.46
N PRO A 42 -9.91 -5.60 -7.59
CA PRO A 42 -9.89 -7.02 -7.93
C PRO A 42 -8.47 -7.62 -7.86
N ASP A 43 -8.36 -8.91 -7.59
CA ASP A 43 -7.09 -9.64 -7.44
C ASP A 43 -6.16 -9.11 -6.34
N THR A 44 -6.72 -8.38 -5.36
CA THR A 44 -5.99 -7.94 -4.17
C THR A 44 -6.73 -8.29 -2.87
N LEU A 45 -6.00 -8.46 -1.77
CA LEU A 45 -6.55 -8.68 -0.44
C LEU A 45 -6.33 -7.46 0.45
N ARG A 46 -7.39 -7.04 1.17
CA ARG A 46 -7.28 -6.07 2.26
C ARG A 46 -6.71 -6.73 3.51
N VAL A 47 -5.57 -6.26 3.98
CA VAL A 47 -4.93 -6.73 5.24
C VAL A 47 -4.65 -5.56 6.18
N SER A 48 -4.43 -5.85 7.46
CA SER A 48 -4.03 -4.86 8.45
C SER A 48 -2.58 -4.42 8.25
N SER A 49 -2.32 -3.12 8.44
CA SER A 49 -0.99 -2.52 8.51
C SER A 49 -0.90 -1.67 9.77
N SER A 50 0.27 -1.68 10.40
CA SER A 50 0.50 -0.88 11.60
C SER A 50 0.62 0.61 11.26
N SER A 51 1.24 0.95 10.13
CA SER A 51 1.45 2.35 9.73
C SER A 51 0.25 2.96 8.98
N MET A 52 -0.49 2.16 8.21
CA MET A 52 -1.57 2.63 7.34
C MET A 52 -2.97 2.17 7.76
N GLN A 53 -3.10 1.48 8.90
CA GLN A 53 -4.28 0.73 9.36
C GLN A 53 -4.64 -0.46 8.46
N TRP A 54 -4.70 -0.26 7.15
CA TRP A 54 -4.96 -1.30 6.17
C TRP A 54 -4.24 -1.02 4.84
N VAL A 55 -3.90 -2.10 4.15
CA VAL A 55 -3.27 -2.07 2.82
C VAL A 55 -3.93 -3.08 1.89
N CYS A 56 -3.77 -2.91 0.58
CA CYS A 56 -4.16 -3.91 -0.42
C CYS A 56 -2.92 -4.67 -0.90
N LEU A 57 -2.92 -5.99 -0.75
CA LEU A 57 -1.87 -6.87 -1.25
C LEU A 57 -2.30 -7.54 -2.54
N SER A 58 -1.50 -7.46 -3.59
CA SER A 58 -1.74 -8.21 -4.83
C SER A 58 -1.65 -9.71 -4.58
N ILE A 59 -2.66 -10.45 -5.03
CA ILE A 59 -2.70 -11.91 -4.98
C ILE A 59 -1.97 -12.50 -6.19
N LYS A 60 -1.99 -11.79 -7.32
CA LYS A 60 -1.33 -12.23 -8.56
C LYS A 60 0.07 -11.66 -8.69
N ASP A 61 0.98 -12.49 -9.18
CA ASP A 61 2.31 -12.06 -9.60
C ASP A 61 2.20 -11.28 -10.92
N ILE A 62 2.89 -10.14 -11.01
CA ILE A 62 2.80 -9.25 -12.17
C ILE A 62 3.46 -9.83 -13.42
N ILE A 63 4.38 -10.78 -13.27
CA ILE A 63 5.13 -11.38 -14.38
C ILE A 63 4.31 -12.52 -14.98
N THR A 64 3.74 -13.39 -14.14
CA THR A 64 3.03 -14.59 -14.60
C THR A 64 1.53 -14.38 -14.75
N GLY A 65 0.94 -13.41 -14.04
CA GLY A 65 -0.52 -13.25 -13.93
C GLY A 65 -1.21 -14.32 -13.08
N GLU A 66 -0.45 -15.30 -12.59
CA GLU A 66 -0.93 -16.38 -11.73
C GLU A 66 -0.87 -15.96 -10.25
N ILE A 67 -1.44 -16.78 -9.37
CA ILE A 67 -1.34 -16.56 -7.92
C ILE A 67 0.14 -16.52 -7.52
N GLY A 68 0.56 -15.38 -6.99
CA GLY A 68 1.93 -15.12 -6.54
C GLY A 68 2.20 -15.66 -5.14
N PRO A 69 3.41 -15.43 -4.60
CA PRO A 69 3.76 -15.86 -3.25
C PRO A 69 2.81 -15.24 -2.20
N PRO A 70 2.39 -16.01 -1.17
CA PRO A 70 1.50 -15.52 -0.12
C PRO A 70 2.17 -14.45 0.77
N LEU A 71 3.51 -14.40 0.75
CA LEU A 71 4.35 -13.44 1.45
C LEU A 71 4.71 -12.32 0.50
N THR A 72 4.04 -11.18 0.64
CA THR A 72 4.23 -10.05 -0.27
C THR A 72 3.99 -8.72 0.45
N CYS A 73 4.77 -7.72 0.07
CA CYS A 73 4.55 -6.33 0.48
C CYS A 73 3.56 -5.62 -0.44
N PRO A 74 3.01 -4.46 -0.04
CA PRO A 74 2.04 -3.73 -0.87
C PRO A 74 2.64 -3.18 -2.18
N PHE A 75 3.92 -2.82 -2.15
CA PHE A 75 4.64 -2.21 -3.27
C PHE A 75 5.91 -3.00 -3.60
N PRO A 76 6.26 -3.17 -4.88
CA PRO A 76 5.46 -2.86 -6.07
C PRO A 76 4.21 -3.76 -6.16
N GLU A 77 3.08 -3.21 -6.62
CA GLU A 77 1.87 -4.01 -6.90
C GLU A 77 2.22 -5.20 -7.80
N GLY A 78 1.92 -6.42 -7.34
CA GLY A 78 2.19 -7.69 -8.01
C GLY A 78 3.63 -8.22 -7.93
N ALA A 79 4.56 -7.52 -7.26
CA ALA A 79 5.94 -8.01 -7.06
C ALA A 79 6.50 -7.73 -5.65
N GLY A 80 5.64 -7.43 -4.68
CA GLY A 80 6.04 -7.10 -3.31
C GLY A 80 6.83 -8.18 -2.58
N TYR A 81 6.74 -9.45 -3.00
CA TYR A 81 7.55 -10.54 -2.45
C TYR A 81 9.06 -10.37 -2.71
N LYS A 82 9.44 -9.54 -3.69
CA LYS A 82 10.84 -9.26 -4.03
C LYS A 82 11.51 -8.27 -3.06
N VAL A 83 10.71 -7.55 -2.27
CA VAL A 83 11.18 -6.45 -1.40
C VAL A 83 10.92 -6.69 0.08
N VAL A 84 10.45 -7.89 0.43
CA VAL A 84 10.37 -8.33 1.83
C VAL A 84 11.73 -8.25 2.48
N TYR A 85 11.77 -7.91 3.77
CA TYR A 85 13.01 -7.99 4.53
C TYR A 85 13.53 -9.43 4.54
N ARG A 86 14.82 -9.58 4.27
CA ARG A 86 15.53 -10.85 4.38
C ARG A 86 16.64 -10.70 5.39
N ASP A 87 16.75 -11.67 6.28
CA ASP A 87 17.83 -11.71 7.25
C ASP A 87 19.18 -11.74 6.49
N PRO A 88 20.12 -10.82 6.79
CA PRO A 88 21.40 -10.74 6.08
C PRO A 88 22.27 -12.01 6.19
N SER A 89 22.07 -12.80 7.25
CA SER A 89 22.86 -13.99 7.56
C SER A 89 22.32 -15.22 6.83
N THR A 90 21.00 -15.38 6.75
CA THR A 90 20.34 -16.57 6.18
C THR A 90 19.70 -16.32 4.82
N SER A 91 19.55 -15.06 4.40
CA SER A 91 18.75 -14.63 3.24
C SER A 91 17.27 -15.05 3.27
N SER A 92 16.79 -15.54 4.41
CA SER A 92 15.40 -15.97 4.59
C SER A 92 14.49 -14.77 4.89
N PRO A 93 13.23 -14.77 4.41
CA PRO A 93 12.26 -13.76 4.80
C PRO A 93 12.05 -13.74 6.33
N LEU A 94 11.96 -12.55 6.92
CA LEU A 94 11.68 -12.40 8.34
C LEU A 94 10.18 -12.29 8.61
N PHE A 95 9.63 -13.28 9.30
CA PHE A 95 8.25 -13.32 9.75
C PHE A 95 8.05 -12.47 11.00
N CYS A 96 6.83 -11.94 11.16
CA CYS A 96 6.45 -11.13 12.30
C CYS A 96 5.05 -11.51 12.81
N ASP A 97 4.76 -11.18 14.07
CA ASP A 97 3.42 -11.30 14.65
C ASP A 97 2.86 -9.89 14.88
N SER A 98 1.88 -9.53 14.05
CA SER A 98 1.27 -8.20 14.05
C SER A 98 0.46 -7.89 15.32
N LYS A 99 0.10 -8.90 16.11
CA LYS A 99 -0.73 -8.75 17.31
C LYS A 99 0.08 -8.81 18.59
N HIS A 100 0.98 -9.78 18.71
CA HIS A 100 1.69 -10.05 19.96
C HIS A 100 3.07 -9.38 20.00
N SER A 101 3.70 -9.14 18.85
CA SER A 101 5.02 -8.51 18.77
C SER A 101 5.15 -7.61 17.53
N PRO A 102 4.34 -6.52 17.43
CA PRO A 102 4.32 -5.66 16.24
C PRO A 102 5.66 -4.98 15.94
N GLY A 103 6.56 -4.88 16.93
CA GLY A 103 7.92 -4.36 16.79
C GLY A 103 8.99 -5.43 16.47
N SER A 104 8.61 -6.63 16.03
CA SER A 104 9.58 -7.69 15.69
C SER A 104 10.33 -7.41 14.38
N CYS A 105 9.90 -6.42 13.61
CA CYS A 105 10.59 -6.00 12.39
C CYS A 105 11.76 -5.06 12.69
N PRO A 106 12.85 -5.13 11.92
CA PRO A 106 13.98 -4.22 12.02
C PRO A 106 13.56 -2.76 11.79
N ARG A 107 14.41 -1.82 12.22
CA ARG A 107 14.21 -0.39 11.94
C ARG A 107 14.08 -0.17 10.42
N GLY A 108 13.09 0.62 10.03
CA GLY A 108 12.77 0.87 8.62
C GLY A 108 11.78 -0.13 8.02
N TYR A 109 11.27 -1.06 8.83
CA TYR A 109 10.34 -2.09 8.40
C TYR A 109 9.17 -2.20 9.37
N GLU A 110 7.99 -2.50 8.83
CA GLU A 110 6.78 -2.76 9.59
C GLU A 110 6.24 -4.16 9.31
N CYS A 111 5.46 -4.68 10.26
CA CYS A 111 4.80 -5.96 10.10
C CYS A 111 3.53 -5.82 9.25
N ILE A 112 3.53 -6.44 8.07
CA ILE A 112 2.35 -6.55 7.20
C ILE A 112 1.79 -7.96 7.27
N ARG A 113 0.53 -8.06 7.69
CA ARG A 113 -0.16 -9.35 7.83
C ARG A 113 -0.28 -10.04 6.46
N SER A 114 0.15 -11.29 6.39
CA SER A 114 0.22 -12.06 5.15
C SER A 114 -0.98 -12.99 4.95
N LEU A 115 -1.07 -13.59 3.75
CA LEU A 115 -2.06 -14.59 3.41
C LEU A 115 -1.75 -15.93 4.12
N GLY A 116 -2.18 -16.03 5.38
CA GLY A 116 -2.10 -17.27 6.19
C GLY A 116 -1.11 -17.20 7.36
N PHE A 117 -1.22 -18.16 8.26
CA PHE A 117 -0.19 -18.42 9.28
C PHE A 117 0.93 -19.22 8.61
N ILE A 118 2.09 -18.61 8.41
CA ILE A 118 3.27 -19.30 7.88
C ILE A 118 4.28 -19.42 9.01
N GLY A 119 4.28 -20.56 9.69
CA GLY A 119 5.20 -20.84 10.80
C GLY A 119 4.90 -20.01 12.06
N ALA A 120 5.86 -19.19 12.47
CA ALA A 120 5.93 -18.54 13.79
C ALA A 120 5.28 -17.14 13.89
N GLY A 121 4.55 -16.68 12.86
CA GLY A 121 3.92 -15.36 12.83
C GLY A 121 2.74 -15.27 11.86
N ASP A 122 2.05 -14.13 11.87
CA ASP A 122 0.91 -13.84 10.98
C ASP A 122 1.23 -12.81 9.87
N GLY A 123 2.49 -12.35 9.79
CA GLY A 123 2.94 -11.37 8.82
C GLY A 123 4.40 -11.50 8.39
N ILE A 124 4.80 -10.58 7.51
CA ILE A 124 6.16 -10.43 7.00
C ILE A 124 6.62 -8.99 7.17
N CYS A 125 7.91 -8.78 7.38
CA CYS A 125 8.48 -7.45 7.48
C CYS A 125 8.65 -6.80 6.10
N CYS A 126 7.98 -5.67 5.90
CA CYS A 126 7.99 -4.87 4.69
C CYS A 126 8.60 -3.48 4.96
N PRO A 127 9.27 -2.84 3.97
CA PRO A 127 9.74 -1.48 4.15
C PRO A 127 8.60 -0.58 4.61
N ASP A 128 8.84 0.14 5.69
CA ASP A 128 7.91 1.18 6.13
C ASP A 128 7.91 2.33 5.12
N ARG A 129 6.97 3.26 5.30
CA ARG A 129 6.80 4.39 4.38
C ARG A 129 8.08 5.20 4.23
N ASP A 130 8.75 5.53 5.32
CA ASP A 130 9.90 6.42 5.31
C ASP A 130 11.08 5.76 4.58
N THR A 131 11.28 4.45 4.81
CA THR A 131 12.27 3.65 4.11
C THR A 131 11.96 3.49 2.64
N LEU A 132 10.69 3.22 2.30
CA LEU A 132 10.22 3.12 0.92
C LEU A 132 10.47 4.42 0.16
N CYS A 133 10.05 5.57 0.70
CA CYS A 133 10.19 6.86 0.04
C CYS A 133 11.65 7.34 -0.04
N ALA A 134 12.56 6.81 0.78
CA ALA A 134 13.99 7.09 0.71
C ALA A 134 14.75 6.20 -0.29
N GLN A 135 14.13 5.15 -0.83
CA GLN A 135 14.77 4.29 -1.83
C GLN A 135 14.92 4.99 -3.18
N PRO A 136 15.96 4.71 -3.98
CA PRO A 136 16.14 5.33 -5.29
C PRO A 136 15.10 4.85 -6.31
N ILE A 137 14.84 5.64 -7.34
CA ILE A 137 14.10 5.17 -8.53
C ILE A 137 15.00 4.23 -9.33
N LEU A 138 14.54 2.99 -9.55
CA LEU A 138 15.24 1.98 -10.35
C LEU A 138 14.65 1.96 -11.77
N ASP A 139 15.15 2.85 -12.62
CA ASP A 139 14.77 2.90 -14.03
C ASP A 139 15.50 1.82 -14.83
N HIS A 140 14.73 1.03 -15.58
CA HIS A 140 15.18 -0.07 -16.44
C HIS A 140 15.00 0.29 -17.92
N SER A 141 15.07 1.58 -18.27
CA SER A 141 15.01 2.08 -19.66
C SER A 141 16.25 1.75 -20.51
N ASP A 142 17.31 1.24 -19.89
CA ASP A 142 18.60 0.96 -20.50
C ASP A 142 18.59 -0.23 -21.47
N ASN A 143 17.53 -1.06 -21.48
CA ASN A 143 17.42 -2.25 -22.33
C ASN A 143 16.04 -2.34 -23.02
N ALA A 144 15.95 -1.88 -24.27
CA ALA A 144 14.74 -1.86 -25.09
C ALA A 144 14.16 -3.25 -25.44
N GLU A 145 14.92 -4.33 -25.19
CA GLU A 145 14.53 -5.71 -25.52
C GLU A 145 13.62 -6.36 -24.46
N THR A 146 13.44 -5.73 -23.29
CA THR A 146 12.62 -6.29 -22.22
C THR A 146 11.34 -5.47 -21.99
N GLU A 147 10.22 -6.16 -21.75
CA GLU A 147 8.95 -5.50 -21.49
C GLU A 147 9.03 -4.68 -20.20
N THR A 148 8.81 -3.37 -20.33
CA THR A 148 8.81 -2.42 -19.20
C THR A 148 7.42 -1.83 -19.03
N ILE A 149 7.05 -1.60 -17.77
CA ILE A 149 5.77 -1.01 -17.38
C ILE A 149 6.03 0.40 -16.86
N LEU A 150 5.17 1.35 -17.23
CA LEU A 150 5.23 2.72 -16.69
C LEU A 150 4.83 2.70 -15.21
N ARG A 151 5.70 3.23 -14.35
CA ARG A 151 5.49 3.37 -12.90
C ARG A 151 5.91 4.76 -12.46
N PHE A 152 5.62 5.08 -11.20
CA PHE A 152 6.02 6.33 -10.56
C PHE A 152 6.85 6.04 -9.31
N GLY A 153 7.84 6.87 -9.02
CA GLY A 153 8.66 6.78 -7.82
C GLY A 153 8.99 8.18 -7.32
N PHE A 154 9.28 8.29 -6.03
CA PHE A 154 9.64 9.55 -5.40
C PHE A 154 11.13 9.79 -5.50
N ASP A 155 11.54 10.94 -6.04
CA ASP A 155 12.96 11.31 -6.21
C ASP A 155 13.51 12.17 -5.04
N GLY A 156 12.73 12.34 -3.97
CA GLY A 156 13.03 13.23 -2.85
C GLY A 156 12.40 14.61 -2.97
N ILE A 157 11.92 14.99 -4.16
CA ILE A 157 11.28 16.27 -4.43
C ILE A 157 9.88 16.06 -5.01
N ALA A 158 9.76 15.20 -6.01
CA ALA A 158 8.54 14.95 -6.76
C ALA A 158 8.37 13.46 -7.09
N CYS A 159 7.16 13.11 -7.52
CA CYS A 159 6.85 11.79 -8.04
C CYS A 159 7.04 11.77 -9.55
N SER A 160 8.10 11.10 -9.98
CA SER A 160 8.57 11.05 -11.36
C SER A 160 8.25 9.69 -11.98
N SER A 161 7.86 9.69 -13.25
CA SER A 161 7.59 8.45 -13.97
C SER A 161 8.87 7.76 -14.45
N PHE A 162 8.93 6.43 -14.41
CA PHE A 162 10.06 5.65 -14.89
C PHE A 162 9.61 4.34 -15.55
N ARG A 163 10.53 3.65 -16.25
CA ARG A 163 10.27 2.35 -16.89
C ARG A 163 10.75 1.22 -15.99
N TRP A 164 9.82 0.44 -15.45
CA TRP A 164 10.16 -0.67 -14.58
C TRP A 164 10.00 -2.01 -15.29
N ASN A 165 11.08 -2.78 -15.36
CA ASN A 165 11.02 -4.20 -15.71
C ASN A 165 10.83 -5.07 -14.44
N PRO A 166 9.68 -5.75 -14.27
CA PRO A 166 9.43 -6.60 -13.09
C PRO A 166 10.27 -7.88 -13.05
N GLN A 167 10.83 -8.34 -14.17
CA GLN A 167 11.68 -9.53 -14.25
C GLN A 167 13.09 -9.28 -13.73
N ARG A 168 13.55 -8.01 -13.68
CA ARG A 168 14.86 -7.67 -13.13
C ARG A 168 14.92 -7.98 -11.62
N PRO A 169 16.03 -8.55 -11.12
CA PRO A 169 16.22 -8.74 -9.68
C PRO A 169 16.33 -7.42 -8.92
N SER A 170 16.84 -6.37 -9.56
CA SER A 170 16.91 -5.01 -9.03
C SER A 170 15.51 -4.43 -8.93
N THR A 171 14.87 -4.57 -7.78
CA THR A 171 13.60 -3.90 -7.50
C THR A 171 13.58 -3.45 -6.05
N ASN A 172 12.89 -2.35 -5.80
CA ASN A 172 12.63 -1.85 -4.47
C ASN A 172 11.17 -1.42 -4.36
N SER A 173 10.77 -0.92 -3.19
CA SER A 173 9.38 -0.57 -2.89
C SER A 173 8.98 0.81 -3.39
N ASN A 174 9.93 1.67 -3.81
CA ASN A 174 9.65 2.98 -4.40
C ASN A 174 9.13 2.84 -5.84
N ASN A 175 7.94 2.26 -5.96
CA ASN A 175 7.34 1.85 -7.22
C ASN A 175 5.81 1.82 -7.12
N PHE A 176 5.20 2.89 -7.59
CA PHE A 176 3.76 3.14 -7.53
C PHE A 176 3.13 3.02 -8.90
N ARG A 177 1.85 2.64 -8.93
CA ARG A 177 1.10 2.48 -10.17
C ARG A 177 0.70 3.82 -10.80
N THR A 178 0.39 4.82 -9.97
CA THR A 178 0.00 6.16 -10.43
C THR A 178 0.80 7.24 -9.73
N ARG A 179 0.84 8.43 -10.33
CA ARG A 179 1.50 9.60 -9.77
C ARG A 179 0.84 10.01 -8.45
N GLU A 180 -0.48 10.05 -8.43
CA GLU A 180 -1.27 10.48 -7.28
C GLU A 180 -1.04 9.54 -6.09
N GLN A 181 -0.90 8.23 -6.34
CA GLN A 181 -0.57 7.26 -5.31
C GLN A 181 0.81 7.55 -4.70
N CYS A 182 1.81 7.81 -5.53
CA CYS A 182 3.15 8.20 -5.08
C CYS A 182 3.13 9.50 -4.25
N GLU A 183 2.48 10.55 -4.77
CA GLU A 183 2.45 11.86 -4.11
C GLU A 183 1.72 11.78 -2.78
N HIS A 184 0.63 11.02 -2.73
CA HIS A 184 -0.08 10.74 -1.50
C HIS A 184 0.80 9.98 -0.49
N TYR A 185 1.53 8.97 -0.95
CA TYR A 185 2.32 8.11 -0.09
C TYR A 185 3.57 8.82 0.46
N CYS A 186 4.30 9.58 -0.36
CA CYS A 186 5.59 10.16 0.00
C CYS A 186 5.59 11.66 0.32
N ILE A 187 4.62 12.44 -0.19
CA ILE A 187 4.62 13.92 -0.04
C ILE A 187 3.53 14.35 0.94
N ASN A 188 2.29 13.90 0.73
CA ASN A 188 1.13 14.40 1.46
C ASN A 188 0.81 13.64 2.75
N TYR A 189 1.71 12.81 3.27
CA TYR A 189 1.39 11.88 4.34
C TYR A 189 0.97 12.53 5.68
N PHE A 190 1.37 13.77 5.95
CA PHE A 190 0.91 14.52 7.13
C PHE A 190 -0.53 15.03 7.02
N LYS A 191 -1.03 15.20 5.79
CA LYS A 191 -2.40 15.65 5.52
C LYS A 191 -3.44 14.55 5.82
N TYR A 192 -3.02 13.29 5.76
CA TYR A 192 -3.89 12.11 5.84
C TYR A 192 -3.49 11.19 6.98
N LYS A 193 -3.29 11.72 8.20
CA LYS A 193 -3.08 10.87 9.38
C LYS A 193 -4.29 9.92 9.53
N PRO A 194 -4.10 8.59 9.51
CA PRO A 194 -5.19 7.62 9.60
C PRO A 194 -6.04 7.75 10.88
N HIS A 195 -5.53 8.40 11.92
CA HIS A 195 -6.27 8.72 13.14
C HIS A 195 -7.48 9.65 12.95
N LEU A 196 -7.65 10.26 11.76
CA LEU A 196 -8.82 11.09 11.43
C LEU A 196 -9.84 10.37 10.52
N LEU A 197 -9.51 9.19 9.97
CA LEU A 197 -10.44 8.35 9.20
C LEU A 197 -11.20 7.34 10.07
N THR A 198 -11.01 7.37 11.39
CA THR A 198 -11.84 6.64 12.34
C THR A 198 -12.99 7.52 12.81
N TYR A 199 -14.06 7.61 12.00
CA TYR A 199 -15.39 7.89 12.54
C TYR A 199 -16.15 6.56 12.72
N ARG A 200 -16.29 6.21 14.01
CA ARG A 200 -16.99 5.08 14.66
C ARG A 200 -16.29 3.73 14.68
#